data_AF-A0A937A209-F1
#
_entry.id   AF-A0A937A209-F1
#
_cell.length_a   1.000
_cell.length_b   1.000
_cell.length_c   1.000
_cell.angle_alpha   90.00
_cell.angle_beta   90.00
_cell.angle_gamma   90.00
#
_symmetry.space_group_name_H-M   'P 1'
#
loop_
_entity.id
_entity.type
_entity.pdbx_description
1 polymer ?
#
loop_
_entity_poly.entity_id
_entity_poly.type
_entity_poly.pdbx_seq_one_letter_code
_entity_poly.pdbx_strand_id
1 'polypeptide(L)'
;MTGKIDKNIIGFFASFNTDETDDELVKSHLWNDNGLKNKLAHLNWEHYGDDLKKILFQVYVKPIRYERKNLKEIENYRRKEKAIGIPIILDNENFFKLTEADRRQFFVQTIVDKLRLVELKIKQNKLNFDISRLITDVKKSLNYEKIEKKPVPNNDYNSLWQRVKTKFNL
;
A
#
# COMPACT_ATOMS: atom_id res chain seq x y z
N MET A 1 -6.78 9.80 -30.88
CA MET A 1 -7.34 9.80 -29.51
C MET A 1 -6.20 10.05 -28.54
N THR A 2 -6.05 11.29 -28.06
CA THR A 2 -5.09 11.61 -27.00
C THR A 2 -5.65 11.06 -25.69
N GLY A 3 -5.23 9.86 -25.32
CA GLY A 3 -5.60 9.27 -24.03
C GLY A 3 -5.16 10.25 -22.92
N LYS A 4 -6.11 10.69 -22.09
CA LYS A 4 -5.80 11.48 -20.90
C LYS A 4 -4.74 10.71 -20.12
N ILE A 5 -3.56 11.30 -19.95
CA ILE A 5 -2.51 10.74 -19.10
C ILE A 5 -3.11 10.66 -17.70
N ASP A 6 -3.20 9.45 -17.15
CA ASP A 6 -3.64 9.25 -15.76
C ASP A 6 -2.62 9.91 -14.82
N LYS A 7 -3.03 11.03 -14.22
CA LYS A 7 -2.19 11.83 -13.32
C LYS A 7 -2.21 11.34 -11.88
N ASN A 8 -3.06 10.37 -11.54
CA ASN A 8 -3.14 9.88 -10.17
C ASN A 8 -1.82 9.23 -9.75
N ILE A 9 -1.25 9.64 -8.63
CA ILE A 9 -0.02 9.06 -8.09
C ILE A 9 -0.23 7.65 -7.55
N ILE A 10 -1.42 7.30 -7.08
CA ILE A 10 -1.72 6.00 -6.46
C ILE A 10 -2.51 5.11 -7.43
N GLY A 11 -1.99 3.91 -7.67
CA GLY A 11 -2.66 2.86 -8.43
C GLY A 11 -2.91 1.62 -7.58
N PHE A 12 -3.89 0.83 -8.01
CA PHE A 12 -4.19 -0.49 -7.44
C PHE A 12 -4.23 -1.55 -8.53
N PHE A 13 -3.60 -2.68 -8.25
CA PHE A 13 -3.69 -3.92 -9.00
C PHE A 13 -4.06 -5.02 -8.01
N ALA A 14 -4.85 -6.01 -8.43
CA ALA A 14 -5.10 -7.20 -7.61
C ALA A 14 -4.88 -8.48 -8.40
N SER A 15 -4.24 -9.45 -7.74
CA SER A 15 -4.09 -10.83 -8.19
C SER A 15 -4.91 -11.72 -7.27
N PHE A 16 -5.78 -12.51 -7.88
CA PHE A 16 -6.74 -13.37 -7.20
C PHE A 16 -6.38 -14.83 -7.45
N ASN A 17 -6.19 -15.58 -6.37
CA ASN A 17 -5.99 -17.03 -6.40
C ASN A 17 -7.12 -17.76 -5.65
N THR A 18 -8.30 -17.11 -5.53
CA THR A 18 -9.39 -17.47 -4.62
C THR A 18 -10.72 -17.73 -5.32
N ASP A 19 -11.72 -18.08 -4.52
CA ASP A 19 -13.12 -18.18 -4.92
C ASP A 19 -13.76 -16.80 -5.11
N GLU A 20 -14.82 -16.76 -5.94
CA GLU A 20 -15.45 -15.53 -6.44
C GLU A 20 -15.93 -14.57 -5.33
N THR A 21 -16.30 -15.10 -4.16
CA THR A 21 -16.79 -14.28 -3.04
C THR A 21 -15.71 -13.39 -2.42
N ASP A 22 -14.51 -13.93 -2.21
CA ASP A 22 -13.39 -13.16 -1.66
C ASP A 22 -12.87 -12.12 -2.64
N ASP A 23 -12.92 -12.44 -3.93
CA ASP A 23 -12.55 -11.53 -5.01
C ASP A 23 -13.47 -10.32 -5.04
N GLU A 24 -14.79 -10.52 -5.01
CA GLU A 24 -15.78 -9.43 -4.96
C GLU A 24 -15.65 -8.58 -3.70
N LEU A 25 -15.37 -9.22 -2.56
CA LEU A 25 -15.10 -8.51 -1.31
C LEU A 25 -13.91 -7.56 -1.45
N VAL A 26 -12.78 -8.04 -1.99
CA VAL A 26 -11.59 -7.21 -2.17
C VAL A 26 -11.81 -6.14 -3.24
N LYS A 27 -12.45 -6.48 -4.37
CA LYS A 27 -12.83 -5.51 -5.42
C LYS A 27 -13.67 -4.38 -4.85
N SER A 28 -14.62 -4.68 -3.96
CA SER A 28 -15.47 -3.67 -3.33
C SER A 28 -14.67 -2.65 -2.53
N HIS A 29 -13.63 -3.09 -1.80
CA HIS A 29 -12.75 -2.20 -1.06
C HIS A 29 -11.84 -1.36 -1.95
N LEU A 30 -11.40 -1.90 -3.10
CA LEU A 30 -10.48 -1.21 -4.00
C LEU A 30 -11.19 -0.25 -4.96
N TRP A 31 -12.31 -0.66 -5.55
CA TRP A 31 -12.82 -0.07 -6.79
C TRP A 31 -14.29 0.32 -6.81
N ASN A 32 -15.11 -0.02 -5.80
CA ASN A 32 -16.47 0.52 -5.74
C ASN A 32 -16.45 2.04 -5.54
N ASP A 33 -17.63 2.67 -5.60
CA ASP A 33 -17.79 4.12 -5.47
C ASP A 33 -17.08 4.72 -4.24
N ASN A 34 -17.18 4.03 -3.09
CA ASN A 34 -16.50 4.39 -1.84
C ASN A 34 -15.15 3.66 -1.61
N GLY A 35 -14.62 3.02 -2.64
CA GLY A 35 -13.36 2.27 -2.62
C GLY A 35 -12.12 3.17 -2.59
N LEU A 36 -10.97 2.54 -2.33
CA LEU A 36 -9.69 3.23 -2.18
C LEU A 36 -9.26 4.00 -3.43
N LYS A 37 -9.50 3.44 -4.63
CA LYS A 37 -9.18 4.13 -5.90
C LYS A 37 -9.84 5.50 -5.97
N ASN A 38 -11.13 5.59 -5.64
CA ASN A 38 -11.89 6.83 -5.74
C ASN A 38 -11.51 7.82 -4.63
N LYS A 39 -11.33 7.32 -3.40
CA LYS A 39 -10.87 8.14 -2.27
C LYS A 39 -9.52 8.82 -2.52
N LEU A 40 -8.65 8.19 -3.31
CA LEU A 40 -7.30 8.68 -3.60
C LEU A 40 -7.16 9.29 -5.00
N ALA A 41 -8.25 9.35 -5.78
CA ALA A 41 -8.23 9.76 -7.18
C ALA A 41 -7.76 11.21 -7.43
N HIS A 42 -7.89 12.08 -6.42
CA HIS A 42 -7.52 13.49 -6.50
C HIS A 42 -6.02 13.74 -6.28
N LEU A 43 -5.26 12.73 -5.84
CA LEU A 43 -3.83 12.86 -5.55
C LEU A 43 -3.03 12.78 -6.85
N ASN A 44 -2.65 13.93 -7.40
CA ASN A 44 -1.89 13.98 -8.66
C ASN A 44 -0.38 14.02 -8.42
N TRP A 45 0.39 13.26 -9.19
CA TRP A 45 1.86 13.17 -9.03
C TRP A 45 2.56 14.54 -9.17
N GLU A 46 2.03 15.41 -10.03
CA GLU A 46 2.54 16.77 -10.28
C GLU A 46 2.59 17.66 -9.01
N HIS A 47 1.81 17.32 -7.96
CA HIS A 47 1.81 18.08 -6.71
C HIS A 47 2.94 17.68 -5.75
N TYR A 48 3.63 16.58 -6.05
CA TYR A 48 4.66 15.98 -5.19
C TYR A 48 6.03 15.98 -5.86
N GLY A 49 6.10 15.91 -7.19
CA GLY A 49 7.36 16.00 -7.94
C GLY A 49 7.33 15.20 -9.25
N ASP A 50 8.33 15.40 -10.09
CA ASP A 50 8.31 14.93 -11.49
C ASP A 50 8.99 13.56 -11.71
N ASP A 51 9.70 13.07 -10.69
CA ASP A 51 10.53 11.86 -10.79
C ASP A 51 9.77 10.57 -10.45
N LEU A 52 8.67 10.65 -9.71
CA LEU A 52 7.82 9.50 -9.40
C LEU A 52 6.37 9.82 -9.79
N LYS A 53 5.86 9.08 -10.78
CA LYS A 53 4.53 9.30 -11.37
C LYS A 53 3.49 8.29 -10.92
N LYS A 54 3.92 7.13 -10.41
CA LYS A 54 3.01 6.08 -9.93
C LYS A 54 3.59 5.28 -8.76
N ILE A 55 2.78 5.10 -7.74
CA ILE A 55 2.95 4.12 -6.67
C ILE A 55 1.84 3.10 -6.85
N LEU A 56 2.20 1.88 -7.23
CA LEU A 56 1.24 0.81 -7.53
C LEU A 56 1.16 -0.15 -6.35
N PHE A 57 0.05 -0.11 -5.61
CA PHE A 57 -0.26 -1.15 -4.63
C PHE A 57 -0.75 -2.40 -5.36
N GLN A 58 0.02 -3.48 -5.23
CA GLN A 58 -0.25 -4.78 -5.83
C GLN A 58 -0.82 -5.69 -4.74
N VAL A 59 -2.13 -5.88 -4.74
CA VAL A 59 -2.86 -6.67 -3.76
C VAL A 59 -2.87 -8.13 -4.19
N TYR A 60 -2.20 -8.99 -3.44
CA TYR A 60 -2.15 -10.43 -3.67
C TYR A 60 -3.10 -11.12 -2.70
N VAL A 61 -4.18 -11.68 -3.22
CA VAL A 61 -5.22 -12.36 -2.44
C VAL A 61 -4.88 -13.84 -2.33
N LYS A 62 -4.63 -14.28 -1.08
CA LYS A 62 -4.19 -15.63 -0.70
C LYS A 62 -3.14 -16.20 -1.68
N PRO A 63 -2.01 -15.51 -1.91
CA PRO A 63 -0.99 -15.97 -2.85
C PRO A 63 -0.48 -17.35 -2.44
N ILE A 64 -0.24 -18.19 -3.44
CA ILE A 64 0.36 -19.50 -3.22
C ILE A 64 1.76 -19.34 -2.59
N ARG A 65 2.22 -20.38 -1.88
CA ARG A 65 3.49 -20.31 -1.10
C ARG A 65 4.69 -19.85 -1.93
N TYR A 66 4.79 -20.30 -3.19
CA TYR A 66 5.89 -19.92 -4.07
C TYR A 66 5.84 -18.44 -4.44
N GLU A 67 4.67 -17.92 -4.80
CA GLU A 67 4.46 -16.50 -5.09
C GLU A 67 4.79 -15.65 -3.86
N ARG A 68 4.24 -16.00 -2.69
CA ARG A 68 4.49 -15.31 -1.42
C ARG A 68 5.97 -15.17 -1.09
N LYS A 69 6.78 -16.22 -1.34
CA LYS A 69 8.23 -16.19 -1.08
C LYS A 69 8.99 -15.23 -1.99
N ASN A 70 8.47 -14.94 -3.17
CA ASN A 70 9.09 -14.06 -4.16
C ASN A 70 8.61 -12.60 -4.07
N LEU A 71 7.55 -12.34 -3.31
CA LEU A 71 7.06 -10.99 -3.06
C LEU A 71 8.03 -10.23 -2.15
N LYS A 72 8.57 -9.13 -2.68
CA LYS A 72 9.38 -8.19 -1.91
C LYS A 72 8.47 -7.34 -1.03
N GLU A 73 9.04 -6.78 0.03
CA GLU A 73 8.31 -5.82 0.86
C GLU A 73 7.94 -4.54 0.09
N ILE A 74 8.84 -4.10 -0.79
CA ILE A 74 8.71 -2.99 -1.74
C ILE A 74 9.59 -3.28 -2.96
N GLU A 75 9.10 -2.99 -4.16
CA GLU A 75 9.89 -3.15 -5.37
C GLU A 75 10.95 -2.05 -5.53
N ASN A 76 11.85 -2.22 -6.49
CA ASN A 76 12.78 -1.17 -6.87
C ASN A 76 12.07 -0.12 -7.73
N TYR A 77 12.60 1.10 -7.70
CA TYR A 77 12.17 2.16 -8.60
C TYR A 77 12.42 1.78 -10.06
N ARG A 78 11.36 1.80 -10.87
CA ARG A 78 11.40 1.49 -12.29
C ARG A 78 11.52 2.80 -13.07
N ARG A 79 12.74 3.11 -13.52
CA ARG A 79 13.10 4.42 -14.11
C ARG A 79 12.30 4.76 -15.38
N LYS A 80 12.01 3.77 -16.22
CA LYS A 80 11.31 3.99 -17.50
C LYS A 80 9.85 4.38 -17.26
N GLU A 81 9.21 3.73 -16.30
CA GLU A 81 7.81 3.93 -15.92
C GLU A 81 7.63 5.06 -14.90
N LYS A 82 8.73 5.53 -14.30
CA LYS A 82 8.74 6.42 -13.13
C LYS A 82 7.81 5.89 -12.02
N ALA A 83 7.93 4.60 -11.70
CA ALA A 83 6.98 3.92 -10.81
C ALA A 83 7.64 3.02 -9.77
N ILE A 84 6.93 2.78 -8.67
CA ILE A 84 7.30 1.82 -7.62
C ILE A 84 6.11 0.90 -7.34
N GLY A 85 6.34 -0.42 -7.40
CA GLY A 85 5.37 -1.43 -6.99
C GLY A 85 5.47 -1.75 -5.50
N ILE A 86 4.34 -1.95 -4.84
CA ILE A 86 4.26 -2.28 -3.43
C ILE A 86 3.31 -3.48 -3.24
N PRO A 87 3.85 -4.67 -2.97
CA PRO A 87 3.03 -5.83 -2.63
C PRO A 87 2.30 -5.65 -1.29
N ILE A 88 1.00 -5.95 -1.28
CA ILE A 88 0.14 -6.12 -0.11
C ILE A 88 -0.42 -7.53 -0.17
N ILE A 89 -0.23 -8.32 0.88
CA ILE A 89 -0.71 -9.70 0.95
C ILE A 89 -1.97 -9.73 1.82
N LEU A 90 -3.06 -10.27 1.29
CA LEU A 90 -4.29 -10.52 2.02
C LEU A 90 -4.43 -12.03 2.25
N ASP A 91 -4.59 -12.44 3.50
CA ASP A 91 -4.81 -13.83 3.88
C ASP A 91 -5.87 -13.95 4.98
N ASN A 92 -6.19 -15.19 5.33
CA ASN A 92 -7.24 -15.48 6.31
C ASN A 92 -6.93 -14.90 7.69
N GLU A 93 -5.66 -14.75 8.04
CA GLU A 93 -5.23 -14.31 9.37
C GLU A 93 -5.25 -12.79 9.47
N ASN A 94 -4.94 -12.09 8.38
CA ASN A 94 -4.76 -10.64 8.41
C ASN A 94 -5.94 -9.82 7.87
N PHE A 95 -6.84 -10.42 7.07
CA PHE A 95 -7.88 -9.67 6.37
C PHE A 95 -9.25 -10.35 6.35
N PHE A 96 -9.34 -11.61 5.92
CA PHE A 96 -10.66 -12.22 5.66
C PHE A 96 -11.45 -12.53 6.95
N LYS A 97 -10.79 -12.77 8.08
CA LYS A 97 -11.46 -12.94 9.39
C LYS A 97 -11.88 -11.63 10.06
N LEU A 98 -11.45 -10.48 9.53
CA LEU A 98 -11.75 -9.18 10.11
C LEU A 98 -13.18 -8.73 9.83
N THR A 99 -13.72 -7.87 10.68
CA THR A 99 -14.97 -7.15 10.40
C THR A 99 -14.78 -6.14 9.26
N GLU A 100 -15.85 -5.65 8.67
CA GLU A 100 -15.74 -4.64 7.60
C GLU A 100 -14.98 -3.38 8.06
N ALA A 101 -15.25 -2.90 9.28
CA ALA A 101 -14.55 -1.75 9.85
C ALA A 101 -13.05 -2.02 10.02
N ASP A 102 -12.70 -3.20 10.54
CA ASP A 102 -11.31 -3.62 10.73
C ASP A 102 -10.58 -3.82 9.39
N ARG A 103 -11.25 -4.33 8.35
CA ARG A 103 -10.69 -4.44 6.99
C ARG A 103 -10.39 -3.08 6.38
N ARG A 104 -11.30 -2.12 6.55
CA ARG A 104 -11.07 -0.72 6.12
C ARG A 104 -9.84 -0.17 6.83
N GLN A 105 -9.76 -0.33 8.15
CA GLN A 105 -8.62 0.15 8.93
C GLN A 105 -7.31 -0.55 8.56
N PHE A 106 -7.35 -1.86 8.30
CA PHE A 106 -6.20 -2.64 7.83
C PHE A 106 -5.59 -2.02 6.56
N PHE A 107 -6.43 -1.68 5.58
CA PHE A 107 -5.97 -1.05 4.35
C PHE A 107 -5.36 0.33 4.60
N VAL A 108 -6.03 1.18 5.36
CA VAL A 108 -5.52 2.53 5.65
C VAL A 108 -4.16 2.46 6.33
N GLN A 109 -4.03 1.64 7.38
CA GLN A 109 -2.78 1.45 8.10
C GLN A 109 -1.68 0.91 7.17
N THR A 110 -2.00 -0.12 6.38
CA THR A 110 -1.05 -0.76 5.47
C THR A 110 -0.55 0.21 4.42
N ILE A 111 -1.43 1.00 3.78
CA ILE A 111 -1.06 2.00 2.78
C ILE A 111 -0.11 3.03 3.40
N VAL A 112 -0.46 3.60 4.56
CA VAL A 112 0.37 4.62 5.23
C VAL A 112 1.73 4.05 5.63
N ASP A 113 1.78 2.84 6.19
CA ASP A 113 3.04 2.21 6.59
C ASP A 113 3.92 1.88 5.38
N LYS A 114 3.33 1.38 4.29
CA LYS A 114 4.07 1.10 3.07
C LYS A 114 4.61 2.36 2.38
N LEU A 115 3.91 3.49 2.45
CA LEU A 115 4.43 4.76 1.91
C LEU A 115 5.69 5.23 2.64
N ARG A 116 5.88 4.87 3.92
CA ARG A 116 7.15 5.15 4.62
C ARG A 116 8.33 4.38 4.05
N LEU A 117 8.09 3.20 3.45
CA LEU A 117 9.14 2.45 2.75
C LEU A 117 9.51 3.11 1.42
N VAL A 118 8.57 3.81 0.78
CA VAL A 118 8.81 4.57 -0.44
C VAL A 118 9.80 5.71 -0.19
N GLU A 119 9.76 6.32 0.99
CA GLU A 119 10.72 7.36 1.38
C GLU A 119 12.17 6.87 1.26
N LEU A 120 12.45 5.62 1.68
CA LEU A 120 13.77 5.02 1.55
C LEU A 120 14.17 4.88 0.06
N LYS A 121 13.23 4.48 -0.80
CA LYS A 121 13.49 4.33 -2.24
C LYS A 121 13.72 5.68 -2.92
N ILE A 122 12.99 6.72 -2.53
CA ILE A 122 13.18 8.09 -3.02
C ILE A 122 14.57 8.59 -2.67
N LYS A 123 14.98 8.45 -1.39
CA LYS A 123 16.32 8.84 -0.92
C LYS A 123 17.43 8.07 -1.64
N GLN A 124 17.31 6.76 -1.76
CA GLN A 124 18.29 5.90 -2.45
C GLN A 124 18.47 6.26 -3.93
N ASN A 125 17.38 6.64 -4.61
CA ASN A 125 17.42 6.99 -6.03
C ASN A 125 17.58 8.49 -6.29
N LYS A 126 17.67 9.32 -5.23
CA LYS A 126 17.77 10.80 -5.31
C LYS A 126 16.63 11.42 -6.14
N LEU A 127 15.40 10.91 -5.97
CA LEU A 127 14.24 11.40 -6.71
C LEU A 127 13.78 12.74 -6.13
N ASN A 128 13.47 13.70 -7.00
CA ASN A 128 12.76 14.91 -6.61
C ASN A 128 11.27 14.59 -6.38
N PHE A 129 10.92 14.22 -5.15
CA PHE A 129 9.56 13.87 -4.76
C PHE A 129 9.28 14.09 -3.27
N ASP A 130 8.23 14.85 -2.96
CA ASP A 130 7.77 15.14 -1.60
C ASP A 130 6.83 14.05 -1.06
N ILE A 131 7.44 12.97 -0.59
CA ILE A 131 6.73 11.84 0.04
C ILE A 131 6.06 12.22 1.35
N SER A 132 6.62 13.19 2.09
CA SER A 132 6.05 13.65 3.36
C SER A 132 4.69 14.31 3.14
N ARG A 133 4.59 15.17 2.12
CA ARG A 133 3.32 15.76 1.70
C ARG A 133 2.35 14.71 1.19
N LEU A 134 2.78 13.76 0.36
CA LEU A 134 1.91 12.68 -0.11
C LEU A 134 1.34 11.86 1.06
N ILE A 135 2.16 11.47 2.03
CA ILE A 135 1.70 10.72 3.21
C ILE A 135 0.66 11.51 4.00
N THR A 136 0.85 12.83 4.11
CA THR A 136 -0.09 13.71 4.83
C THR A 136 -1.43 13.78 4.11
N ASP A 137 -1.41 13.98 2.78
CA ASP A 137 -2.62 14.02 1.97
C ASP A 137 -3.36 12.67 2.01
N VAL A 138 -2.64 11.55 1.85
CA VAL A 138 -3.24 10.20 1.94
C VAL A 138 -3.92 9.96 3.29
N LYS A 139 -3.27 10.35 4.39
CA LYS A 139 -3.88 10.24 5.73
C LYS A 139 -5.17 11.04 5.83
N LYS A 140 -5.19 12.26 5.27
CA LYS A 140 -6.39 13.11 5.22
C LYS A 140 -7.48 12.48 4.38
N SER A 141 -7.17 12.00 3.18
CA SER A 141 -8.13 11.39 2.24
C SER A 141 -8.76 10.10 2.78
N LEU A 142 -8.04 9.39 3.66
CA LEU A 142 -8.49 8.13 4.24
C LEU A 142 -9.03 8.25 5.68
N ASN A 143 -9.13 9.46 6.23
CA ASN A 143 -9.50 9.70 7.64
C ASN A 143 -8.66 8.85 8.60
N TYR A 144 -7.34 8.84 8.41
CA TYR A 144 -6.43 8.01 9.20
C TYR A 144 -6.40 8.44 10.67
N GLU A 145 -6.89 7.55 11.54
CA GLU A 145 -6.72 7.63 12.98
C GLU A 145 -5.56 6.73 13.40
N LYS A 146 -4.58 7.28 14.12
CA LYS A 146 -3.48 6.50 14.67
C LYS A 146 -4.00 5.68 15.85
N ILE A 147 -4.37 4.43 15.60
CA ILE A 147 -4.76 3.51 16.67
C ILE A 147 -3.50 3.02 17.39
N GLU A 148 -3.46 3.20 18.71
CA GLU A 148 -2.44 2.55 19.55
C GLU A 148 -2.64 1.04 19.47
N LYS A 149 -1.67 0.32 18.89
CA LYS A 149 -1.72 -1.13 18.80
C LYS A 149 -1.71 -1.72 20.22
N LYS A 150 -2.85 -2.26 20.68
CA LYS A 150 -2.83 -3.23 21.80
C LYS A 150 -1.96 -4.41 21.35
N PRO A 151 -1.02 -4.89 22.18
CA PRO A 151 -0.13 -5.97 21.79
C PRO A 151 -0.95 -7.21 21.42
N VAL A 152 -0.83 -7.64 20.17
CA VAL A 152 -1.35 -8.93 19.71
C VAL A 152 -0.42 -10.02 20.27
N PRO A 153 -0.93 -11.08 20.91
CA PRO A 153 -0.10 -12.16 21.42
C PRO A 153 0.70 -12.77 20.26
N ASN A 154 2.02 -12.82 20.43
CA ASN A 154 3.05 -13.43 19.58
C ASN A 154 2.56 -14.16 18.32
N ASN A 155 2.75 -13.52 17.18
CA ASN A 155 2.96 -14.23 15.91
C ASN A 155 4.37 -13.84 15.42
N ASP A 156 5.23 -14.84 15.18
CA ASP A 156 6.70 -14.74 15.03
C ASP A 156 7.20 -13.77 13.94
N TYR A 157 6.30 -13.28 13.09
CA TYR A 157 6.57 -12.27 12.06
C TYR A 157 6.89 -10.87 12.62
N ASN A 158 6.56 -10.58 13.88
CA ASN A 158 6.89 -9.31 14.53
C ASN A 158 8.35 -9.18 15.00
N SER A 159 9.13 -10.27 14.98
CA SER A 159 10.50 -10.28 15.55
C SER A 159 11.51 -9.45 14.75
N LEU A 160 11.34 -9.34 13.43
CA LEU A 160 12.22 -8.54 12.57
C LEU A 160 11.99 -7.03 12.75
N TRP A 161 10.73 -6.60 12.89
CA TRP A 161 10.36 -5.20 13.11
C TRP A 161 10.79 -4.68 14.48
N GLN A 162 10.67 -5.52 15.51
CA GLN A 162 11.16 -5.22 16.85
C GLN A 162 12.67 -4.99 16.83
N ARG A 163 13.44 -5.86 16.17
CA ARG A 163 14.90 -5.74 16.06
C ARG A 163 15.38 -4.51 15.29
N VAL A 164 14.65 -4.10 14.23
CA VAL A 164 15.00 -2.91 13.44
C VAL A 164 14.74 -1.62 14.24
N LYS A 165 13.63 -1.53 14.98
CA LYS A 165 13.37 -0.37 15.85
C LYS A 165 14.44 -0.18 16.92
N THR A 166 14.82 -1.25 17.61
CA THR A 166 15.85 -1.20 18.66
C THR A 166 17.23 -0.81 18.10
N LYS A 167 17.53 -1.14 16.84
CA LYS A 167 18.81 -0.81 16.21
C LYS A 167 18.92 0.65 15.75
N PHE A 168 17.80 1.34 15.53
CA PHE A 168 17.78 2.71 15.00
C PHE A 168 17.28 3.77 15.98
N ASN A 169 16.97 3.43 17.24
CA ASN A 169 16.45 4.37 18.27
C ASN A 169 15.38 5.33 17.72
N LEU A 170 14.38 4.76 17.04
CA LEU A 170 13.15 5.45 16.62
C LEU A 170 11.98 5.07 17.53
#